data_AF-A0A0N0MCG6-F1
#
_entry.id   AF-A0A0N0MCG6-F1
#
_cell.length_a   1.000
_cell.length_b   1.000
_cell.length_c   1.000
_cell.angle_alpha   90.00
_cell.angle_beta   90.00
_cell.angle_gamma   90.00
#
_symmetry.space_group_name_H-M   'P 1'
#
loop_
_entity.id
_entity.type
_entity.pdbx_description
1 polymer ?
#
loop_
_entity_poly.entity_id
_entity_poly.type
_entity_poly.pdbx_seq_one_letter_code
_entity_poly.pdbx_strand_id
1 'polypeptide(L)'
;MNDVAAEAVVEAKKKLINQPPLLFDETQAKIEALENIVGMPVVTYWGSGRGNLCDNDAVALFDLLRRIGPMGEMALYLKSPGGFVESSLKFVHVLRRYAERITVLVPAQCASAATIVALAADRIIMSPIGHLTPIDTSMRHELSPINQITNNLVSVSSDEITRIVRLWLSNAKDHHENPHSDLFKYIHPLVIGAIDRSMSLSVKICVEVLTYHMTDLAQIDEISRRLNSDYPSHSYPITSREAKAIGLPVEESDDATTELMLELNAMYSETAQRSLTDFDPQNYHDNEILNIIEARGAKTYWQNESDKNYIVNERRWQTLNDRSSWRKASMVDGTRLIQDLHIR
;
A
#
# COMPACT_ATOMS: atom_id res chain seq x y z
N MET A 1 47.71 37.16 -26.73
CA MET A 1 48.48 35.98 -26.29
C MET A 1 49.04 36.36 -24.92
N ASN A 2 48.53 35.91 -23.77
CA ASN A 2 47.80 34.69 -23.46
C ASN A 2 46.59 35.01 -22.58
N ASP A 3 45.44 34.61 -23.10
CA ASP A 3 44.17 34.56 -22.41
C ASP A 3 43.86 33.05 -22.35
N VAL A 4 44.41 32.36 -21.35
CA VAL A 4 44.18 30.92 -21.13
C VAL A 4 44.29 30.61 -19.64
N ALA A 5 43.23 30.00 -19.13
CA ALA A 5 43.17 29.24 -17.87
C ALA A 5 43.18 30.03 -16.55
N ALA A 6 42.18 30.90 -16.37
CA ALA A 6 41.47 30.91 -15.10
C ALA A 6 40.53 29.69 -15.11
N GLU A 7 41.09 28.49 -14.92
CA GLU A 7 40.33 27.27 -14.71
C GLU A 7 39.46 27.47 -13.46
N ALA A 8 38.16 27.58 -13.71
CA ALA A 8 37.12 27.49 -12.72
C ALA A 8 37.13 26.07 -12.12
N VAL A 9 38.03 25.83 -11.16
CA VAL A 9 37.86 24.75 -10.19
C VAL A 9 36.85 25.25 -9.17
N VAL A 10 35.57 25.29 -9.58
CA VAL A 10 34.46 25.31 -8.63
C VAL A 10 34.42 23.90 -8.07
N GLU A 11 35.10 23.71 -6.95
CA GLU A 11 35.03 22.51 -6.14
C GLU A 11 33.57 22.35 -5.70
N ALA A 12 32.82 21.52 -6.45
CA ALA A 12 31.44 21.23 -6.18
C ALA A 12 31.36 20.56 -4.81
N LYS A 13 31.02 21.34 -3.77
CA LYS A 13 30.66 20.79 -2.45
C LYS A 13 29.61 19.71 -2.68
N LYS A 14 30.03 18.45 -2.53
CA LYS A 14 29.15 17.28 -2.66
C LYS A 14 28.02 17.47 -1.65
N LYS A 15 26.81 17.79 -2.11
CA LYS A 15 25.66 18.03 -1.23
C LYS A 15 25.46 16.80 -0.36
N LEU A 16 25.27 17.01 0.95
CA LEU A 16 24.97 15.94 1.88
C LEU A 16 23.57 15.37 1.56
N ILE A 17 23.47 14.05 1.46
CA ILE A 17 22.20 13.37 1.19
C ILE A 17 21.31 13.45 2.43
N ASN A 18 20.07 13.87 2.22
CA ASN A 18 19.05 13.95 3.27
C ASN A 18 18.70 12.53 3.75
N GLN A 19 18.59 12.36 5.06
CA GLN A 19 18.26 11.08 5.69
C GLN A 19 16.92 11.17 6.45
N PRO A 20 15.98 10.24 6.25
CA PRO A 20 14.76 10.20 7.03
C PRO A 20 15.03 9.72 8.47
N PRO A 21 14.28 10.21 9.47
CA PRO A 21 14.42 9.77 10.87
C PRO A 21 13.77 8.40 11.07
N LEU A 22 14.45 7.46 11.74
CA LEU A 22 13.91 6.12 11.97
C LEU A 22 12.94 6.01 13.16
N LEU A 23 13.05 6.94 14.13
CA LEU A 23 12.22 7.00 15.35
C LEU A 23 12.03 5.64 16.04
N PHE A 24 13.08 4.81 16.06
CA PHE A 24 12.97 3.41 16.48
C PHE A 24 12.56 3.30 17.94
N ASP A 25 13.24 3.99 18.86
CA ASP A 25 12.96 3.86 20.29
C ASP A 25 11.58 4.40 20.65
N GLU A 26 11.17 5.50 20.01
CA GLU A 26 9.86 6.14 20.21
C GLU A 26 8.71 5.26 19.71
N THR A 27 8.86 4.68 18.52
CA THR A 27 7.85 3.77 17.96
C THR A 27 7.76 2.47 18.75
N GLN A 28 8.88 1.93 19.25
CA GLN A 28 8.87 0.75 20.12
C GLN A 28 8.12 0.99 21.43
N ALA A 29 8.31 2.15 22.06
CA ALA A 29 7.56 2.52 23.26
C ALA A 29 6.05 2.61 23.00
N LYS A 30 5.63 3.12 21.83
CA LYS A 30 4.22 3.19 21.44
C LYS A 30 3.63 1.82 21.11
N ILE A 31 4.40 0.94 20.45
CA ILE A 31 3.97 -0.45 20.19
C ILE A 31 3.76 -1.18 21.51
N GLU A 32 4.69 -1.05 22.48
CA GLU A 32 4.54 -1.67 23.81
C GLU A 32 3.29 -1.14 24.54
N ALA A 33 3.06 0.17 24.51
CA ALA A 33 1.85 0.76 25.08
C ALA A 33 0.57 0.22 24.41
N LEU A 34 0.58 0.07 23.07
CA LEU A 34 -0.57 -0.44 22.32
C LEU A 34 -0.82 -1.91 22.67
N GLU A 35 0.22 -2.75 22.74
CA GLU A 35 0.15 -4.16 23.15
C GLU A 35 -0.47 -4.31 24.54
N ASN A 36 -0.14 -3.42 25.49
CA ASN A 36 -0.71 -3.44 26.83
C ASN A 36 -2.22 -3.11 26.84
N ILE A 37 -2.68 -2.22 25.94
CA ILE A 37 -4.11 -1.88 25.83
C ILE A 37 -4.88 -2.98 25.10
N VAL A 38 -4.36 -3.50 23.99
CA VAL A 38 -5.07 -4.53 23.19
C VAL A 38 -4.95 -5.93 23.80
N GLY A 39 -3.98 -6.16 24.70
CA GLY A 39 -3.78 -7.43 25.39
C GLY A 39 -3.19 -8.54 24.53
N MET A 40 -2.58 -8.20 23.39
CA MET A 40 -1.98 -9.15 22.45
C MET A 40 -0.76 -8.54 21.73
N PRO A 41 0.15 -9.36 21.19
CA PRO A 41 1.28 -8.86 20.41
C PRO A 41 0.85 -8.01 19.22
N VAL A 42 1.54 -6.90 18.97
CA VAL A 42 1.25 -5.98 17.88
C VAL A 42 2.33 -6.11 16.81
N VAL A 43 1.89 -6.36 15.59
CA VAL A 43 2.69 -6.24 14.37
C VAL A 43 2.12 -5.09 13.55
N THR A 44 2.97 -4.24 13.01
CA THR A 44 2.56 -3.08 12.23
C THR A 44 2.91 -3.30 10.77
N TYR A 45 1.99 -2.88 9.89
CA TYR A 45 2.22 -2.65 8.48
C TYR A 45 1.76 -1.25 8.13
N TRP A 46 2.71 -0.39 7.78
CA TRP A 46 2.46 0.99 7.42
C TRP A 46 3.05 1.28 6.03
N GLY A 47 2.19 1.68 5.10
CA GLY A 47 2.57 2.17 3.77
C GLY A 47 2.38 3.69 3.67
N SER A 48 3.39 4.39 3.19
CA SER A 48 3.31 5.81 2.83
C SER A 48 2.36 5.99 1.63
N GLY A 49 1.92 7.21 1.35
CA GLY A 49 1.13 7.48 0.13
C GLY A 49 1.90 7.26 -1.18
N ARG A 50 3.20 6.98 -1.12
CA ARG A 50 4.08 6.65 -2.25
C ARG A 50 4.51 5.16 -2.25
N GLY A 51 4.19 4.44 -1.18
CA GLY A 51 4.45 3.01 -1.04
C GLY A 51 3.29 2.19 -1.56
N ASN A 52 3.55 0.92 -1.88
CA ASN A 52 2.54 -0.05 -2.30
C ASN A 52 2.80 -1.37 -1.60
N LEU A 53 1.73 -2.10 -1.28
CA LEU A 53 1.79 -3.50 -0.90
C LEU A 53 2.16 -4.34 -2.12
N CYS A 54 3.32 -4.98 -2.07
CA CYS A 54 3.83 -5.85 -3.13
C CYS A 54 4.36 -7.17 -2.57
N ASP A 55 4.85 -8.04 -3.46
CA ASP A 55 5.33 -9.37 -3.08
C ASP A 55 6.50 -9.32 -2.07
N ASN A 56 7.34 -8.29 -2.17
CA ASN A 56 8.49 -8.14 -1.29
C ASN A 56 8.08 -7.80 0.15
N ASP A 57 6.93 -7.15 0.36
CA ASP A 57 6.38 -6.90 1.70
C ASP A 57 6.02 -8.21 2.41
N ALA A 58 5.48 -9.20 1.70
CA ALA A 58 5.16 -10.50 2.28
C ALA A 58 6.43 -11.26 2.71
N VAL A 59 7.52 -11.14 1.95
CA VAL A 59 8.83 -11.72 2.30
C VAL A 59 9.42 -11.01 3.53
N ALA A 60 9.35 -9.69 3.57
CA ALA A 60 9.83 -8.90 4.70
C ALA A 60 9.03 -9.18 5.98
N LEU A 61 7.70 -9.32 5.87
CA LEU A 61 6.83 -9.77 6.95
C LEU A 61 7.23 -11.17 7.42
N PHE A 62 7.50 -12.10 6.50
CA PHE A 62 7.91 -13.45 6.84
C PHE A 62 9.23 -13.49 7.63
N ASP A 63 10.25 -12.68 7.26
CA ASP A 63 11.49 -12.59 8.07
C ASP A 63 11.22 -12.09 9.48
N LEU A 64 10.33 -11.10 9.62
CA LEU A 64 9.96 -10.53 10.91
C LEU A 64 9.24 -11.57 11.78
N LEU A 65 8.15 -12.15 11.28
CA LEU A 65 7.33 -13.10 12.03
C LEU A 65 8.08 -14.40 12.34
N ARG A 66 9.00 -14.85 11.47
CA ARG A 66 9.84 -16.03 11.75
C ARG A 66 10.66 -15.87 13.03
N ARG A 67 11.05 -14.64 13.39
CA ARG A 67 11.82 -14.36 14.61
C ARG A 67 10.95 -14.28 15.85
N ILE A 68 9.74 -13.75 15.71
CA ILE A 68 8.76 -13.68 16.80
C ILE A 68 8.25 -15.08 17.14
N GLY A 69 8.03 -15.92 16.12
CA GLY A 69 7.45 -17.24 16.27
C GLY A 69 5.92 -17.22 16.18
N PRO A 70 5.28 -18.40 16.26
CA PRO A 70 3.84 -18.52 16.22
C PRO A 70 3.20 -17.95 17.50
N MET A 71 2.05 -17.32 17.34
CA MET A 71 1.25 -16.66 18.36
C MET A 71 -0.18 -17.22 18.29
N GLY A 72 -0.87 -17.31 19.42
CA GLY A 72 -2.30 -17.66 19.41
C GLY A 72 -3.14 -16.53 18.81
N GLU A 73 -2.91 -15.31 19.28
CA GLU A 73 -3.58 -14.09 18.81
C GLU A 73 -2.56 -13.00 18.49
N MET A 74 -2.90 -12.12 17.55
CA MET A 74 -2.07 -11.00 17.15
C MET A 74 -2.94 -9.81 16.72
N ALA A 75 -2.51 -8.60 17.06
CA ALA A 75 -3.01 -7.37 16.50
C ALA A 75 -2.15 -6.93 15.32
N LEU A 76 -2.75 -6.75 14.15
CA LEU A 76 -2.12 -6.13 12.99
C LEU A 76 -2.54 -4.66 12.91
N TYR A 77 -1.64 -3.75 13.27
CA TYR A 77 -1.81 -2.34 12.94
C TYR A 77 -1.63 -2.15 11.42
N LEU A 78 -2.67 -1.69 10.73
CA LEU A 78 -2.69 -1.67 9.27
C LEU A 78 -3.06 -0.28 8.76
N LYS A 79 -2.14 0.34 8.01
CA LYS A 79 -2.42 1.57 7.25
C LYS A 79 -1.69 1.48 5.92
N SER A 80 -2.39 1.53 4.81
CA SER A 80 -1.75 1.48 3.49
C SER A 80 -2.67 2.03 2.40
N PRO A 81 -2.12 2.69 1.36
CA PRO A 81 -2.88 3.08 0.18
C PRO A 81 -3.25 1.89 -0.73
N GLY A 82 -2.85 0.66 -0.38
CA GLY A 82 -3.09 -0.53 -1.17
C GLY A 82 -1.86 -0.96 -1.96
N GLY A 83 -2.08 -1.59 -3.12
CA GLY A 83 -1.03 -2.18 -3.93
C GLY A 83 -1.58 -3.32 -4.78
N PHE A 84 -0.79 -4.38 -4.93
CA PHE A 84 -1.16 -5.54 -5.73
C PHE A 84 -2.07 -6.48 -4.96
N VAL A 85 -3.18 -6.87 -5.59
CA VAL A 85 -4.22 -7.72 -4.99
C VAL A 85 -3.67 -9.11 -4.66
N GLU A 86 -2.88 -9.71 -5.55
CA GLU A 86 -2.22 -11.00 -5.31
C GLU A 86 -1.23 -10.97 -4.14
N SER A 87 -0.55 -9.85 -3.93
CA SER A 87 0.40 -9.69 -2.82
C SER A 87 -0.32 -9.66 -1.47
N SER A 88 -1.55 -9.13 -1.42
CA SER A 88 -2.37 -9.18 -0.20
C SER A 88 -2.68 -10.60 0.25
N LEU A 89 -2.96 -11.53 -0.68
CA LEU A 89 -3.18 -12.94 -0.34
C LEU A 89 -1.92 -13.58 0.27
N LYS A 90 -0.75 -13.34 -0.33
CA LYS A 90 0.53 -13.83 0.21
C LYS A 90 0.80 -13.26 1.60
N PHE A 91 0.52 -11.97 1.78
CA PHE A 91 0.66 -11.29 3.06
C PHE A 91 -0.25 -11.95 4.13
N VAL A 92 -1.53 -12.18 3.80
CA VAL A 92 -2.49 -12.86 4.67
C VAL A 92 -2.05 -14.28 5.00
N HIS A 93 -1.56 -15.06 4.02
CA HIS A 93 -1.07 -16.42 4.27
C HIS A 93 0.12 -16.44 5.23
N VAL A 94 1.02 -15.45 5.13
CA VAL A 94 2.10 -15.30 6.09
C VAL A 94 1.55 -14.98 7.48
N LEU A 95 0.60 -14.05 7.62
CA LEU A 95 -0.03 -13.75 8.91
C LEU A 95 -0.71 -14.99 9.52
N ARG A 96 -1.57 -15.68 8.76
CA ARG A 96 -2.32 -16.86 9.21
C ARG A 96 -1.43 -18.07 9.53
N ARG A 97 -0.20 -18.10 9.03
CA ARG A 97 0.80 -19.10 9.44
C ARG A 97 1.32 -18.88 10.86
N TYR A 98 1.36 -17.63 11.32
CA TYR A 98 1.93 -17.26 12.61
C TYR A 98 0.88 -16.81 13.64
N ALA A 99 -0.38 -16.62 13.27
CA ALA A 99 -1.46 -16.26 14.19
C ALA A 99 -2.74 -17.03 13.87
N GLU A 100 -3.36 -17.64 14.88
CA GLU A 100 -4.66 -18.31 14.73
C GLU A 100 -5.80 -17.30 14.65
N ARG A 101 -5.77 -16.27 15.51
CA ARG A 101 -6.71 -15.14 15.48
C ARG A 101 -6.01 -13.82 15.23
N ILE A 102 -6.56 -13.02 14.31
CA ILE A 102 -6.00 -11.74 13.90
C ILE A 102 -7.02 -10.63 14.19
N THR A 103 -6.59 -9.63 14.95
CA THR A 103 -7.32 -8.36 15.12
C THR A 103 -6.64 -7.29 14.28
N VAL A 104 -7.32 -6.67 13.33
CA VAL A 104 -6.76 -5.56 12.56
C VAL A 104 -7.10 -4.23 13.21
N LEU A 105 -6.09 -3.41 13.50
CA LEU A 105 -6.23 -2.04 13.99
C LEU A 105 -6.11 -1.08 12.81
N VAL A 106 -7.16 -0.31 12.54
CA VAL A 106 -7.24 0.64 11.41
C VAL A 106 -7.16 2.07 11.96
N PRO A 107 -5.96 2.67 12.04
CA PRO A 107 -5.76 4.02 12.54
C PRO A 107 -6.28 5.09 11.57
N ALA A 108 -6.27 4.82 10.27
CA ALA A 108 -6.54 5.75 9.18
C ALA A 108 -6.93 4.95 7.92
N GLN A 109 -6.39 5.29 6.75
CA GLN A 109 -6.74 4.66 5.48
C GLN A 109 -6.19 3.23 5.34
N CYS A 110 -7.08 2.29 5.04
CA CYS A 110 -6.78 0.98 4.46
C CYS A 110 -7.44 0.88 3.10
N ALA A 111 -6.67 1.09 2.03
CA ALA A 111 -7.23 1.12 0.69
C ALA A 111 -6.95 -0.15 -0.12
N SER A 112 -7.89 -0.52 -0.99
CA SER A 112 -7.73 -1.56 -2.01
C SER A 112 -7.16 -2.87 -1.46
N ALA A 113 -5.95 -3.28 -1.86
CA ALA A 113 -5.27 -4.48 -1.37
C ALA A 113 -5.11 -4.51 0.17
N ALA A 114 -5.01 -3.36 0.85
CA ALA A 114 -5.02 -3.30 2.32
C ALA A 114 -6.40 -3.61 2.90
N THR A 115 -7.49 -3.27 2.21
CA THR A 115 -8.84 -3.72 2.57
C THR A 115 -8.89 -5.25 2.59
N ILE A 116 -8.32 -5.93 1.58
CA ILE A 116 -8.26 -7.41 1.55
C ILE A 116 -7.53 -7.97 2.78
N VAL A 117 -6.40 -7.37 3.16
CA VAL A 117 -5.68 -7.79 4.38
C VAL A 117 -6.56 -7.59 5.62
N ALA A 118 -7.34 -6.50 5.70
CA ALA A 118 -8.28 -6.27 6.78
C ALA A 118 -9.44 -7.29 6.79
N LEU A 119 -9.94 -7.70 5.62
CA LEU A 119 -11.00 -8.72 5.50
C LEU A 119 -10.58 -10.08 6.05
N ALA A 120 -9.28 -10.36 6.06
CA ALA A 120 -8.75 -11.59 6.62
C ALA A 120 -8.81 -11.64 8.15
N ALA A 121 -9.20 -10.56 8.83
CA ALA A 121 -9.18 -10.47 10.29
C ALA A 121 -10.46 -11.02 10.94
N ASP A 122 -10.31 -11.69 12.07
CA ASP A 122 -11.42 -12.15 12.91
C ASP A 122 -12.17 -10.97 13.56
N ARG A 123 -11.45 -9.86 13.76
CA ARG A 123 -11.98 -8.60 14.32
C ARG A 123 -11.25 -7.41 13.72
N ILE A 124 -11.97 -6.32 13.48
CA ILE A 124 -11.40 -5.05 12.99
C ILE A 124 -11.74 -3.96 13.99
N ILE A 125 -10.75 -3.29 14.55
CA ILE A 125 -10.91 -2.12 15.42
C ILE A 125 -10.54 -0.88 14.61
N MET A 126 -11.49 0.03 14.40
CA MET A 126 -11.27 1.23 13.61
C MET A 126 -11.25 2.47 14.49
N SER A 127 -10.31 3.37 14.22
CA SER A 127 -10.33 4.73 14.76
C SER A 127 -11.51 5.53 14.20
N PRO A 128 -11.89 6.66 14.81
CA PRO A 128 -12.95 7.54 14.28
C PRO A 128 -12.69 8.06 12.86
N ILE A 129 -11.43 8.10 12.41
CA ILE A 129 -11.04 8.48 11.04
C ILE A 129 -10.61 7.27 10.18
N GLY A 130 -10.57 6.08 10.78
CA GLY A 130 -10.24 4.83 10.14
C GLY A 130 -11.31 4.47 9.11
N HIS A 131 -10.87 4.08 7.92
CA HIS A 131 -11.79 3.67 6.86
C HIS A 131 -11.14 2.65 5.94
N LEU A 132 -11.96 1.73 5.44
CA LEU A 132 -11.61 0.87 4.32
C LEU A 132 -11.97 1.58 3.01
N THR A 133 -11.45 1.09 1.89
CA THR A 133 -11.94 1.53 0.56
C THR A 133 -12.37 0.34 -0.30
N PRO A 134 -13.17 0.59 -1.35
CA PRO A 134 -13.50 -0.41 -2.34
C PRO A 134 -12.25 -1.02 -2.97
N ILE A 135 -12.39 -2.27 -3.40
CA ILE A 135 -11.34 -3.05 -4.04
C ILE A 135 -11.58 -2.96 -5.55
N ASP A 136 -11.40 -1.76 -6.11
CA ASP A 136 -11.49 -1.56 -7.56
C ASP A 136 -10.17 -1.94 -8.21
N THR A 137 -10.27 -2.66 -9.31
CA THR A 137 -9.15 -3.04 -10.15
C THR A 137 -8.98 -1.98 -11.22
N SER A 138 -8.03 -1.07 -10.99
CA SER A 138 -7.45 -0.25 -12.05
C SER A 138 -6.06 -0.79 -12.39
N MET A 139 -5.71 -0.78 -13.68
CA MET A 139 -4.40 -1.30 -14.10
C MET A 139 -3.84 -0.56 -15.32
N ARG A 140 -2.51 -0.59 -15.43
CA ARG A 140 -1.77 -0.18 -16.62
C ARG A 140 -1.34 -1.42 -17.38
N HIS A 141 -1.83 -1.59 -18.60
CA HIS A 141 -1.38 -2.63 -19.53
C HIS A 141 -0.39 -2.03 -20.52
N GLU A 142 0.47 -2.84 -21.14
CA GLU A 142 1.39 -2.41 -22.21
C GLU A 142 0.68 -1.76 -23.42
N LEU A 143 -0.64 -1.98 -23.53
CA LEU A 143 -1.51 -1.49 -24.59
C LEU A 143 -2.53 -0.47 -24.06
N SER A 144 -2.34 0.02 -22.82
CA SER A 144 -3.11 1.13 -22.28
C SER A 144 -2.85 2.41 -23.08
N PRO A 145 -3.81 3.33 -23.13
CA PRO A 145 -3.60 4.65 -23.73
C PRO A 145 -2.40 5.36 -23.11
N ILE A 146 -1.75 6.24 -23.87
CA ILE A 146 -0.62 7.04 -23.39
C ILE A 146 -1.10 8.47 -23.14
N ASN A 147 -0.73 9.02 -21.99
CA ASN A 147 -0.94 10.43 -21.69
C ASN A 147 0.03 11.27 -22.54
N GLN A 148 -0.49 12.08 -23.46
CA GLN A 148 0.33 12.85 -24.41
C GLN A 148 1.20 13.95 -23.77
N ILE A 149 0.92 14.35 -22.53
CA ILE A 149 1.69 15.38 -21.81
C ILE A 149 2.88 14.74 -21.10
N THR A 150 2.65 13.63 -20.41
CA THR A 150 3.62 13.00 -19.50
C THR A 150 4.28 11.75 -20.08
N ASN A 151 3.81 11.27 -21.24
CA ASN A 151 4.27 10.04 -21.90
C ASN A 151 4.15 8.77 -21.04
N ASN A 152 3.26 8.78 -20.04
CA ASN A 152 2.99 7.64 -19.17
C ASN A 152 1.76 6.85 -19.65
N LEU A 153 1.74 5.55 -19.38
CA LEU A 153 0.55 4.72 -19.56
C LEU A 153 -0.58 5.19 -18.63
N VAL A 154 -1.79 5.28 -19.19
CA VAL A 154 -3.00 5.71 -18.50
C VAL A 154 -3.60 4.53 -17.71
N SER A 155 -3.95 4.83 -16.46
CA SER A 155 -4.86 4.06 -15.59
C SER A 155 -6.14 3.65 -16.33
N VAL A 156 -6.47 2.37 -16.50
CA VAL A 156 -7.82 2.00 -16.94
C VAL A 156 -8.53 1.30 -15.79
N SER A 157 -9.64 1.89 -15.31
CA SER A 157 -10.47 1.34 -14.23
C SER A 157 -11.59 0.45 -14.78
N SER A 158 -11.86 -0.64 -14.06
CA SER A 158 -12.98 -1.53 -14.35
C SER A 158 -14.34 -0.87 -14.14
N ASP A 159 -14.45 -0.02 -13.12
CA ASP A 159 -15.66 0.72 -12.78
C ASP A 159 -15.99 1.75 -13.87
N GLU A 160 -14.99 2.47 -14.38
CA GLU A 160 -15.19 3.45 -15.47
C GLU A 160 -15.74 2.78 -16.74
N ILE A 161 -15.15 1.65 -17.17
CA ILE A 161 -15.64 0.89 -18.32
C ILE A 161 -17.08 0.45 -18.09
N THR A 162 -17.37 -0.12 -16.92
CA THR A 162 -18.70 -0.62 -16.57
C THR A 162 -19.73 0.50 -16.54
N ARG A 163 -19.39 1.68 -16.02
CA ARG A 163 -20.27 2.86 -16.01
C ARG A 163 -20.55 3.39 -17.40
N ILE A 164 -19.55 3.46 -18.28
CA ILE A 164 -19.74 3.87 -19.68
C ILE A 164 -20.74 2.93 -20.36
N VAL A 165 -20.54 1.62 -20.22
CA VAL A 165 -21.45 0.61 -20.80
C VAL A 165 -22.86 0.73 -20.21
N ARG A 166 -23.00 0.86 -18.89
CA ARG A 166 -24.30 1.05 -18.23
C ARG A 166 -25.02 2.32 -18.69
N LEU A 167 -24.31 3.45 -18.76
CA LEU A 167 -24.84 4.72 -19.23
C LEU A 167 -25.30 4.61 -20.68
N TRP A 168 -24.52 3.97 -21.54
CA TRP A 168 -24.91 3.70 -22.92
C TRP A 168 -26.21 2.92 -23.00
N LEU A 169 -26.28 1.76 -22.33
CA LEU A 169 -27.45 0.89 -22.35
C LEU A 169 -28.69 1.58 -21.77
N SER A 170 -28.53 2.44 -20.76
CA SER A 170 -29.65 3.18 -20.16
C SER A 170 -30.20 4.31 -21.05
N ASN A 171 -29.36 4.87 -21.93
CA ASN A 171 -29.74 5.97 -22.83
C ASN A 171 -30.09 5.49 -24.26
N ALA A 172 -29.70 4.27 -24.62
CA ALA A 172 -30.00 3.66 -25.90
C ALA A 172 -31.48 3.26 -25.95
N LYS A 173 -32.34 4.19 -26.39
CA LYS A 173 -33.78 3.93 -26.52
C LYS A 173 -34.13 2.91 -27.62
N ASP A 174 -33.28 2.71 -28.64
CA ASP A 174 -33.58 1.86 -29.80
C ASP A 174 -32.34 1.47 -30.66
N HIS A 175 -31.16 1.23 -30.09
CA HIS A 175 -29.98 0.82 -30.89
C HIS A 175 -29.45 -0.55 -30.48
N HIS A 176 -29.33 -1.46 -31.46
CA HIS A 176 -28.70 -2.78 -31.35
C HIS A 176 -27.17 -2.74 -31.45
N GLU A 177 -26.55 -1.56 -31.39
CA GLU A 177 -25.11 -1.40 -31.59
C GLU A 177 -24.34 -1.85 -30.34
N ASN A 178 -23.23 -2.55 -30.59
CA ASN A 178 -22.36 -3.06 -29.55
C ASN A 178 -21.50 -1.91 -28.98
N PRO A 179 -21.66 -1.50 -27.70
CA PRO A 179 -20.90 -0.39 -27.11
C PRO A 179 -19.39 -0.64 -27.09
N HIS A 180 -18.96 -1.90 -27.17
CA HIS A 180 -17.55 -2.25 -27.19
C HIS A 180 -16.86 -1.85 -28.50
N SER A 181 -17.55 -1.82 -29.64
CA SER A 181 -16.92 -1.49 -30.93
C SER A 181 -16.34 -0.07 -30.93
N ASP A 182 -17.04 0.88 -30.30
CA ASP A 182 -16.58 2.26 -30.14
C ASP A 182 -15.53 2.38 -29.05
N LEU A 183 -15.68 1.66 -27.92
CA LEU A 183 -14.68 1.65 -26.85
C LEU A 183 -13.33 1.11 -27.33
N PHE A 184 -13.34 0.09 -28.19
CA PHE A 184 -12.13 -0.52 -28.74
C PHE A 184 -11.29 0.42 -29.62
N LYS A 185 -11.87 1.54 -30.09
CA LYS A 185 -11.12 2.59 -30.79
C LYS A 185 -10.19 3.36 -29.84
N TYR A 186 -10.47 3.34 -28.54
CA TYR A 186 -9.74 4.09 -27.52
C TYR A 186 -8.98 3.18 -26.55
N ILE A 187 -9.52 2.00 -26.25
CA ILE A 187 -8.95 1.04 -25.31
C ILE A 187 -8.78 -0.29 -26.01
N HIS A 188 -7.54 -0.78 -26.10
CA HIS A 188 -7.26 -2.04 -26.79
C HIS A 188 -8.00 -3.22 -26.11
N PRO A 189 -8.63 -4.16 -26.85
CA PRO A 189 -9.43 -5.25 -26.26
C PRO A 189 -8.70 -6.11 -25.22
N LEU A 190 -7.39 -6.36 -25.41
CA LEU A 190 -6.56 -7.07 -24.43
C LEU A 190 -6.49 -6.35 -23.07
N VAL A 191 -6.62 -5.02 -23.03
CA VAL A 191 -6.70 -4.26 -21.77
C VAL A 191 -8.00 -4.59 -21.05
N ILE A 192 -9.13 -4.65 -21.77
CA ILE A 192 -10.42 -5.03 -21.19
C ILE A 192 -10.38 -6.47 -20.65
N GLY A 193 -9.82 -7.41 -21.42
CA GLY A 193 -9.64 -8.78 -20.95
C GLY A 193 -8.68 -8.91 -19.75
N ALA A 194 -7.67 -8.05 -19.65
CA ALA A 194 -6.80 -7.99 -18.48
C ALA A 194 -7.54 -7.45 -17.24
N ILE A 195 -8.39 -6.43 -17.42
CA ILE A 195 -9.21 -5.87 -16.35
C ILE A 195 -10.23 -6.88 -15.82
N ASP A 196 -10.97 -7.55 -16.71
CA ASP A 196 -11.94 -8.59 -16.34
C ASP A 196 -11.31 -9.72 -15.50
N ARG A 197 -10.13 -10.17 -15.92
CA ARG A 197 -9.33 -11.15 -15.17
C ARG A 197 -8.88 -10.60 -13.81
N SER A 198 -8.47 -9.33 -13.74
CA SER A 198 -8.08 -8.68 -12.48
C SER A 198 -9.27 -8.60 -11.51
N MET A 199 -10.44 -8.19 -11.99
CA MET A 199 -11.67 -8.15 -11.19
C MET A 199 -12.04 -9.54 -10.66
N SER A 200 -11.99 -10.56 -11.53
CA SER A 200 -12.24 -11.96 -11.14
C SER A 200 -11.26 -12.45 -10.08
N LEU A 201 -9.99 -12.07 -10.19
CA LEU A 201 -8.96 -12.38 -9.21
C LEU A 201 -9.26 -11.70 -7.87
N SER A 202 -9.66 -10.43 -7.89
CA SER A 202 -10.02 -9.67 -6.68
C SER A 202 -11.17 -10.31 -5.91
N VAL A 203 -12.27 -10.63 -6.60
CA VAL A 203 -13.42 -11.31 -6.01
C VAL A 203 -13.01 -12.66 -5.40
N LYS A 204 -12.22 -13.46 -6.13
CA LYS A 204 -11.74 -14.77 -5.66
C LYS A 204 -10.89 -14.64 -4.40
N ILE A 205 -9.97 -13.66 -4.36
CA ILE A 205 -9.11 -13.44 -3.20
C ILE A 205 -9.93 -12.94 -2.00
N CYS A 206 -10.89 -12.04 -2.20
CA CYS A 206 -11.79 -11.59 -1.12
C CYS A 206 -12.54 -12.77 -0.49
N VAL A 207 -13.10 -13.65 -1.32
CA VAL A 207 -13.78 -14.87 -0.85
C VAL A 207 -12.81 -15.75 -0.06
N GLU A 208 -11.64 -16.05 -0.62
CA GLU A 208 -10.62 -16.86 0.05
C GLU A 208 -10.26 -16.31 1.44
N VAL A 209 -9.96 -15.01 1.56
CA VAL A 209 -9.52 -14.45 2.84
C VAL A 209 -10.63 -14.38 3.89
N LEU A 210 -11.89 -14.19 3.47
CA LEU A 210 -13.03 -14.18 4.39
C LEU A 210 -13.32 -15.59 4.95
N THR A 211 -13.03 -16.65 4.20
CA THR A 211 -13.25 -18.04 4.66
C THR A 211 -12.35 -18.46 5.84
N TYR A 212 -11.33 -17.67 6.18
CA TYR A 212 -10.52 -17.93 7.39
C TYR A 212 -11.31 -17.81 8.69
N HIS A 213 -12.37 -16.99 8.72
CA HIS A 213 -13.14 -16.72 9.94
C HIS A 213 -14.67 -16.73 9.73
N MET A 214 -15.14 -16.69 8.49
CA MET A 214 -16.56 -16.78 8.16
C MET A 214 -16.93 -18.14 7.56
N THR A 215 -18.11 -18.65 7.91
CA THR A 215 -18.64 -19.92 7.37
C THR A 215 -19.84 -19.75 6.43
N ASP A 216 -20.52 -18.60 6.47
CA ASP A 216 -21.67 -18.32 5.59
C ASP A 216 -21.19 -17.85 4.22
N LEU A 217 -21.18 -18.79 3.25
CA LEU A 217 -20.76 -18.52 1.88
C LEU A 217 -21.61 -17.45 1.18
N ALA A 218 -22.92 -17.36 1.49
CA ALA A 218 -23.77 -16.35 0.87
C ALA A 218 -23.43 -14.95 1.37
N GLN A 219 -23.13 -14.82 2.67
CA GLN A 219 -22.65 -13.56 3.25
C GLN A 219 -21.27 -13.17 2.71
N ILE A 220 -20.36 -14.14 2.58
CA ILE A 220 -19.01 -13.92 2.01
C ILE A 220 -19.11 -13.40 0.57
N ASP A 221 -19.93 -14.04 -0.27
CA ASP A 221 -20.14 -13.63 -1.66
C ASP A 221 -20.77 -12.24 -1.75
N GLU A 222 -21.72 -11.91 -0.86
CA GLU A 222 -22.31 -10.57 -0.80
C GLU A 222 -21.26 -9.52 -0.42
N ILE A 223 -20.50 -9.72 0.66
CA ILE A 223 -19.44 -8.79 1.09
C ILE A 223 -18.44 -8.55 -0.05
N SER A 224 -17.98 -9.64 -0.68
CA SER A 224 -17.03 -9.58 -1.79
C SER A 224 -17.58 -8.77 -2.96
N ARG A 225 -18.83 -9.03 -3.40
CA ARG A 225 -19.45 -8.27 -4.49
C ARG A 225 -19.62 -6.79 -4.14
N ARG A 226 -20.11 -6.47 -2.94
CA ARG A 226 -20.31 -5.08 -2.51
C ARG A 226 -18.99 -4.29 -2.56
N LEU A 227 -17.91 -4.86 -2.01
CA LEU A 227 -16.60 -4.21 -1.99
C LEU A 227 -15.96 -4.04 -3.37
N ASN A 228 -16.28 -4.88 -4.34
CA ASN A 228 -15.73 -4.82 -5.70
C ASN A 228 -16.58 -4.00 -6.68
N SER A 229 -17.88 -3.74 -6.41
CA SER A 229 -18.78 -3.23 -7.46
C SER A 229 -19.84 -2.21 -7.04
N ASP A 230 -20.13 -2.04 -5.75
CA ASP A 230 -21.29 -1.25 -5.32
C ASP A 230 -20.96 0.23 -5.04
N TYR A 231 -19.69 0.56 -4.92
CA TYR A 231 -19.27 1.89 -4.51
C TYR A 231 -19.01 2.84 -5.69
N PRO A 232 -19.31 4.14 -5.55
CA PRO A 232 -19.23 5.11 -6.64
C PRO A 232 -17.80 5.57 -6.99
N SER A 233 -16.83 5.28 -6.13
CA SER A 233 -15.45 5.73 -6.26
C SER A 233 -14.52 4.78 -5.55
N HIS A 234 -13.33 4.55 -6.12
CA HIS A 234 -12.27 3.77 -5.46
C HIS A 234 -11.79 4.40 -4.14
N SER A 235 -11.97 5.71 -3.98
CA SER A 235 -11.61 6.45 -2.75
C SER A 235 -12.79 6.62 -1.80
N TYR A 236 -13.91 5.91 -2.03
CA TYR A 236 -15.07 6.00 -1.16
C TYR A 236 -14.71 5.49 0.25
N PRO A 237 -14.89 6.30 1.32
CA PRO A 237 -14.52 5.90 2.67
C PRO A 237 -15.59 5.01 3.29
N ILE A 238 -15.30 3.71 3.38
CA ILE A 238 -16.13 2.74 4.09
C ILE A 238 -15.79 2.85 5.59
N THR A 239 -16.57 3.67 6.29
CA THR A 239 -16.41 3.92 7.74
C THR A 239 -16.84 2.73 8.59
N SER A 240 -16.52 2.75 9.89
CA SER A 240 -16.92 1.71 10.86
C SER A 240 -18.42 1.35 10.77
N ARG A 241 -19.28 2.37 10.66
CA ARG A 241 -20.73 2.22 10.57
C ARG A 241 -21.14 1.41 9.33
N GLU A 242 -20.54 1.69 8.18
CA GLU A 242 -20.87 1.01 6.94
C GLU A 242 -20.23 -0.38 6.86
N ALA A 243 -18.98 -0.51 7.33
CA ALA A 243 -18.31 -1.80 7.46
C ALA A 243 -19.14 -2.79 8.30
N LYS A 244 -19.72 -2.32 9.42
CA LYS A 244 -20.70 -3.10 10.22
C LYS A 244 -21.95 -3.43 9.40
N ALA A 245 -22.50 -2.46 8.67
CA ALA A 245 -23.71 -2.63 7.87
C ALA A 245 -23.57 -3.62 6.70
N ILE A 246 -22.35 -3.78 6.16
CA ILE A 246 -22.06 -4.79 5.12
C ILE A 246 -21.74 -6.17 5.72
N GLY A 247 -21.63 -6.29 7.05
CA GLY A 247 -21.45 -7.56 7.75
C GLY A 247 -20.02 -7.89 8.17
N LEU A 248 -19.11 -6.91 8.19
CA LEU A 248 -17.75 -7.10 8.70
C LEU A 248 -17.71 -7.05 10.24
N PRO A 249 -16.80 -7.79 10.90
CA PRO A 249 -16.67 -7.85 12.36
C PRO A 249 -15.94 -6.60 12.90
N VAL A 250 -16.56 -5.43 12.74
CA VAL A 250 -15.95 -4.13 13.08
C VAL A 250 -16.41 -3.61 14.44
N GLU A 251 -15.47 -3.07 15.19
CA GLU A 251 -15.66 -2.30 16.42
C GLU A 251 -15.00 -0.92 16.28
N GLU A 252 -15.48 0.04 17.06
CA GLU A 252 -14.83 1.36 17.16
C GLU A 252 -13.85 1.32 18.34
N SER A 253 -12.66 1.89 18.17
CA SER A 253 -11.70 2.01 19.27
C SER A 253 -12.18 2.99 20.33
N ASP A 254 -11.80 2.75 21.58
CA ASP A 254 -11.90 3.75 22.63
C ASP A 254 -10.88 4.90 22.43
N ASP A 255 -11.03 5.96 23.22
CA ASP A 255 -10.19 7.16 23.09
C ASP A 255 -8.70 6.87 23.31
N ALA A 256 -8.37 6.02 24.29
CA ALA A 256 -6.98 5.68 24.62
C ALA A 256 -6.29 4.89 23.51
N THR A 257 -6.97 3.89 22.94
CA THR A 257 -6.48 3.12 21.79
C THR A 257 -6.35 4.02 20.56
N THR A 258 -7.33 4.91 20.35
CA THR A 258 -7.32 5.88 19.25
C THR A 258 -6.11 6.80 19.33
N GLU A 259 -5.83 7.37 20.51
CA GLU A 259 -4.70 8.26 20.72
C GLU A 259 -3.37 7.58 20.37
N LEU A 260 -3.11 6.38 20.91
CA LEU A 260 -1.89 5.63 20.61
C LEU A 260 -1.76 5.29 19.12
N MET A 261 -2.85 4.89 18.47
CA MET A 261 -2.88 4.60 17.04
C MET A 261 -2.50 5.84 16.21
N LEU A 262 -3.02 7.01 16.56
CA LEU A 262 -2.75 8.25 15.83
C LEU A 262 -1.34 8.79 16.08
N GLU A 263 -0.83 8.70 17.31
CA GLU A 263 0.55 9.03 17.62
C GLU A 263 1.55 8.15 16.86
N LEU A 264 1.31 6.83 16.85
CA LEU A 264 2.14 5.89 16.08
C LEU A 264 2.06 6.18 14.58
N ASN A 265 0.87 6.52 14.05
CA ASN A 265 0.72 6.93 12.66
C ASN A 265 1.51 8.21 12.34
N ALA A 266 1.55 9.18 13.25
CA ALA A 266 2.30 10.42 13.09
C ALA A 266 3.81 10.16 13.05
N MET A 267 4.32 9.30 13.93
CA MET A 267 5.74 8.89 13.92
C MET A 267 6.11 8.18 12.61
N TYR A 268 5.30 7.23 12.13
CA TYR A 268 5.56 6.59 10.85
C TYR A 268 5.50 7.58 9.67
N SER A 269 4.60 8.56 9.73
CA SER A 269 4.51 9.61 8.72
C SER A 269 5.75 10.52 8.71
N GLU A 270 6.33 10.79 9.88
CA GLU A 270 7.60 11.51 10.01
C GLU A 270 8.78 10.69 9.48
N THR A 271 8.84 9.38 9.78
CA THR A 271 9.83 8.47 9.19
C THR A 271 9.74 8.42 7.67
N ALA A 272 8.54 8.47 7.11
CA ALA A 272 8.30 8.46 5.67
C ALA A 272 8.18 9.85 5.05
N GLN A 273 8.70 10.88 5.71
CA GLN A 273 8.75 12.22 5.15
C GLN A 273 9.61 12.24 3.88
N ARG A 274 9.37 13.25 3.02
CA ARG A 274 10.18 13.44 1.83
C ARG A 274 11.64 13.69 2.21
N SER A 275 12.51 12.80 1.77
CA SER A 275 13.96 12.86 1.98
C SER A 275 14.67 12.93 0.64
N LEU A 276 14.39 14.01 -0.11
CA LEU A 276 14.97 14.26 -1.42
C LEU A 276 16.14 15.23 -1.29
N THR A 277 17.21 15.01 -2.06
CA THR A 277 18.33 15.95 -2.19
C THR A 277 18.41 16.46 -3.61
N ASP A 278 17.91 17.67 -3.84
CA ASP A 278 17.98 18.32 -5.16
C ASP A 278 19.42 18.76 -5.46
N PHE A 279 19.98 18.26 -6.56
CA PHE A 279 21.27 18.74 -7.06
C PHE A 279 21.06 19.92 -8.01
N ASP A 280 20.14 19.78 -8.96
CA ASP A 280 19.74 20.76 -9.96
C ASP A 280 18.30 20.47 -10.48
N PRO A 281 17.71 21.29 -11.36
CA PRO A 281 16.32 21.10 -11.84
C PRO A 281 16.03 19.76 -12.53
N GLN A 282 17.05 19.05 -13.00
CA GLN A 282 16.93 17.76 -13.68
C GLN A 282 17.46 16.61 -12.85
N ASN A 283 18.11 16.84 -11.70
CA ASN A 283 18.75 15.80 -10.91
C ASN A 283 18.43 15.92 -9.41
N TYR A 284 17.89 14.86 -8.84
CA TYR A 284 17.73 14.74 -7.39
C TYR A 284 18.03 13.31 -6.93
N HIS A 285 18.41 13.17 -5.67
CA HIS A 285 18.52 11.88 -5.00
C HIS A 285 17.26 11.60 -4.18
N ASP A 286 16.71 10.40 -4.31
CA ASP A 286 15.58 9.90 -3.53
C ASP A 286 16.08 8.94 -2.46
N ASN A 287 15.86 9.31 -1.20
CA ASN A 287 16.22 8.52 -0.03
C ASN A 287 15.04 8.25 0.93
N GLU A 288 13.81 8.26 0.39
CA GLU A 288 12.57 8.12 1.17
C GLU A 288 12.35 6.71 1.74
N ILE A 289 11.78 6.61 2.94
CA ILE A 289 11.23 5.34 3.47
C ILE A 289 9.76 5.24 3.06
N LEU A 290 9.39 4.15 2.38
CA LEU A 290 8.05 4.02 1.80
C LEU A 290 7.14 3.07 2.56
N ASN A 291 7.67 1.92 2.99
CA ASN A 291 6.92 0.88 3.69
C ASN A 291 7.64 0.51 4.98
N ILE A 292 6.90 0.26 6.05
CA ILE A 292 7.42 -0.10 7.37
C ILE A 292 6.64 -1.32 7.87
N ILE A 293 7.39 -2.32 8.34
CA ILE A 293 6.89 -3.49 9.04
C ILE A 293 7.60 -3.55 10.39
N GLU A 294 6.87 -3.49 11.48
CA GLU A 294 7.50 -3.43 12.80
C GLU A 294 6.81 -4.33 13.81
N ALA A 295 7.60 -4.85 14.74
CA ALA A 295 7.13 -5.52 15.94
C ALA A 295 8.09 -5.21 17.08
N ARG A 296 7.79 -5.70 18.28
CA ARG A 296 8.66 -5.52 19.45
C ARG A 296 10.09 -5.99 19.16
N GLY A 297 11.06 -5.10 19.33
CA GLY A 297 12.50 -5.32 19.15
C GLY A 297 13.01 -5.27 17.70
N ALA A 298 12.16 -5.11 16.68
CA ALA A 298 12.59 -5.14 15.28
C ALA A 298 11.71 -4.30 14.35
N LYS A 299 12.37 -3.46 13.54
CA LYS A 299 11.75 -2.63 12.50
C LYS A 299 12.37 -2.97 11.15
N THR A 300 11.56 -3.40 10.21
CA THR A 300 11.96 -3.67 8.83
C THR A 300 11.29 -2.64 7.93
N TYR A 301 12.00 -2.01 7.01
CA TYR A 301 11.44 -0.95 6.18
C TYR A 301 12.04 -0.94 4.77
N TRP A 302 11.25 -0.52 3.78
CA TRP A 302 11.74 -0.28 2.43
C TRP A 302 12.21 1.15 2.31
N GLN A 303 13.48 1.34 1.93
CA GLN A 303 14.06 2.65 1.68
C GLN A 303 14.45 2.74 0.21
N ASN A 304 13.98 3.79 -0.46
CA ASN A 304 14.51 4.20 -1.73
C ASN A 304 15.95 4.69 -1.53
N GLU A 305 16.84 4.33 -2.43
CA GLU A 305 18.17 4.94 -2.51
C GLU A 305 18.53 4.98 -3.99
N SER A 306 18.12 6.05 -4.67
CA SER A 306 18.34 6.15 -6.12
C SER A 306 18.50 7.59 -6.58
N ASP A 307 19.27 7.76 -7.64
CA ASP A 307 19.37 9.04 -8.33
C ASP A 307 18.27 9.13 -9.39
N LYS A 308 17.67 10.30 -9.54
CA LYS A 308 16.65 10.59 -10.54
C LYS A 308 17.17 11.66 -11.49
N ASN A 309 17.14 11.35 -12.78
CA ASN A 309 17.51 12.28 -13.86
C ASN A 309 16.31 12.51 -14.79
N TYR A 310 15.99 13.77 -15.10
CA TYR A 310 14.92 14.11 -16.04
C TYR A 310 15.47 14.21 -17.46
N ILE A 311 14.99 13.34 -18.37
CA ILE A 311 15.36 13.37 -19.78
C ILE A 311 14.40 14.30 -20.53
N VAL A 312 14.84 15.53 -20.79
CA VAL A 312 14.01 16.60 -21.39
C VAL A 312 13.37 16.18 -22.71
N ASN A 313 14.14 15.54 -23.60
CA ASN A 313 13.65 15.15 -24.93
C ASN A 313 12.58 14.05 -24.87
N GLU A 314 12.63 13.19 -23.85
CA GLU A 314 11.68 12.09 -23.65
C GLU A 314 10.55 12.44 -22.67
N ARG A 315 10.66 13.61 -22.02
CA ARG A 315 9.73 14.14 -21.01
C ARG A 315 9.44 13.15 -19.88
N ARG A 316 10.47 12.43 -19.44
CA ARG A 316 10.35 11.42 -18.38
C ARG A 316 11.53 11.45 -17.42
N TRP A 317 11.28 10.99 -16.21
CA TRP A 317 12.32 10.69 -15.24
C TRP A 317 12.92 9.31 -15.50
N GLN A 318 14.23 9.21 -15.36
CA GLN A 318 15.00 7.98 -15.36
C GLN A 318 15.59 7.76 -13.97
N THR A 319 15.51 6.54 -13.48
CA THR A 319 16.20 6.11 -12.26
C THR A 319 17.62 5.65 -12.60
N LEU A 320 18.60 6.13 -11.84
CA LEU A 320 20.02 5.80 -11.93
C LEU A 320 20.52 5.34 -10.55
N ASN A 321 21.57 4.53 -10.52
CA ASN A 321 22.24 4.07 -9.29
C ASN A 321 21.29 3.51 -8.21
N ASP A 322 20.28 2.74 -8.61
CA ASP A 322 19.27 2.22 -7.70
C ASP A 322 19.85 1.17 -6.74
N ARG A 323 19.86 1.53 -5.45
CA ARG A 323 20.24 0.69 -4.30
C ARG A 323 19.09 0.52 -3.31
N SER A 324 17.87 0.85 -3.75
CA SER A 324 16.66 0.70 -2.94
C SER A 324 16.54 -0.72 -2.41
N SER A 325 16.26 -0.86 -1.13
CA SER A 325 16.30 -2.15 -0.45
C SER A 325 15.43 -2.18 0.79
N TRP A 326 15.04 -3.38 1.17
CA TRP A 326 14.56 -3.62 2.52
C TRP A 326 15.72 -3.54 3.49
N ARG A 327 15.53 -2.82 4.60
CA ARG A 327 16.50 -2.67 5.68
C ARG A 327 15.86 -3.08 6.98
N LYS A 328 16.69 -3.55 7.89
CA LYS A 328 16.28 -3.99 9.23
C LYS A 328 17.04 -3.19 10.26
N ALA A 329 16.32 -2.48 11.12
CA ALA A 329 16.81 -1.95 12.37
C ALA A 329 16.42 -2.90 13.52
N SER A 330 17.41 -3.30 14.31
CA SER A 330 17.22 -4.13 15.50
C SER A 330 18.15 -3.68 16.62
N MET A 331 17.73 -3.90 17.87
CA MET A 331 18.58 -3.68 19.03
C MET A 331 19.40 -4.94 19.31
N VAL A 332 20.73 -4.80 19.31
CA VAL A 332 21.68 -5.86 19.68
C VAL A 332 22.60 -5.26 20.75
N ASP A 333 22.62 -5.86 21.95
CA ASP A 333 23.45 -5.41 23.08
C ASP A 333 23.31 -3.91 23.42
N GLY A 334 22.09 -3.38 23.35
CA GLY A 334 21.80 -1.96 23.61
C GLY A 334 22.24 -1.00 22.49
N THR A 335 22.76 -1.52 21.38
CA THR A 335 23.14 -0.73 20.20
C THR A 335 22.21 -1.01 19.03
N ARG A 336 21.80 0.05 18.32
CA ARG A 336 21.00 -0.08 17.10
C ARG A 336 21.87 -0.56 15.94
N LEU A 337 21.53 -1.73 15.39
CA LEU A 337 22.15 -2.29 14.20
C LEU A 337 21.21 -2.17 13.02
N ILE A 338 21.70 -1.62 11.89
CA ILE A 338 20.98 -1.56 10.62
C ILE A 338 21.64 -2.55 9.65
N GLN A 339 20.83 -3.42 9.04
CA GLN A 339 21.29 -4.43 8.07
C GLN A 339 20.40 -4.40 6.83
N ASP A 340 20.99 -4.57 5.66
CA ASP A 340 20.24 -4.78 4.43
C ASP A 340 19.65 -6.19 4.39
N LEU A 341 18.38 -6.27 3.99
CA LEU A 341 17.70 -7.51 3.65
C LEU A 341 17.70 -7.63 2.13
N HIS A 342 18.40 -8.63 1.62
CA HIS A 342 18.47 -8.91 0.19
C HIS A 342 17.20 -9.64 -0.29
N ILE A 343 16.09 -8.91 -0.28
CA ILE A 343 14.80 -9.29 -0.86
C ILE A 343 14.73 -8.58 -2.22
N ARG A 344 14.62 -9.34 -3.32
CA ARG A 344 14.54 -8.80 -4.68
C ARG A 344 13.24 -9.19 -5.32
#